data_AF-A0A0G1XV65-F1
#
_entry.id   AF-A0A0G1XV65-F1
#
_cell.length_a   1.000
_cell.length_b   1.000
_cell.length_c   1.000
_cell.angle_alpha   90.00
_cell.angle_beta   90.00
_cell.angle_gamma   90.00
#
_symmetry.space_group_name_H-M   'P 1'
#
loop_
_entity.id
_entity.type
_entity.pdbx_description
1 polymer ?
#
loop_
_entity_poly.entity_id
_entity_poly.type
_entity_poly.pdbx_seq_one_letter_code
_entity_poly.pdbx_strand_id
1 'polypeptide(L)'
;MQEQKVRLGARISHILLPVSYDGMVLAESFFGDIFGWEKDSESSSRIFEEAQCFKNPADGKKVVVFPVADKHLGRGYGFSLECESMDVLNEVLENARIWGKKKQVEVAISTVLGEVSLSLYGNFPLDILMHT
;
A
#
# COMPACT_ATOMS: atom_id res chain seq x y z
N MET A 1 0.76 17.57 12.21
CA MET A 1 0.90 16.24 11.56
C MET A 1 2.34 15.81 11.74
N GLN A 2 2.56 14.68 12.39
CA GLN A 2 3.88 14.05 12.42
C GLN A 2 4.05 13.38 11.06
N GLU A 3 5.06 13.77 10.31
CA GLU A 3 5.33 13.23 8.97
C GLU A 3 5.76 11.76 9.13
N GLN A 4 4.90 10.81 8.76
CA GLN A 4 5.27 9.39 8.75
C GLN A 4 6.32 9.16 7.67
N LYS A 5 7.52 8.77 8.07
CA LYS A 5 8.67 8.56 7.17
C LYS A 5 8.75 7.11 6.69
N VAL A 6 7.67 6.67 6.07
CA VAL A 6 7.63 5.41 5.33
C VAL A 6 7.95 5.73 3.89
N ARG A 7 8.94 5.08 3.29
CA ARG A 7 9.44 5.38 1.93
C ARG A 7 9.39 4.18 1.03
N LEU A 8 9.30 4.44 -0.26
CA LEU A 8 9.55 3.39 -1.25
C LEU A 8 11.05 3.18 -1.39
N GLY A 9 11.47 1.92 -1.52
CA GLY A 9 12.89 1.56 -1.66
C GLY A 9 13.60 2.43 -2.70
N ALA A 10 14.86 2.81 -2.42
CA ALA A 10 15.58 3.88 -3.10
C ALA A 10 15.53 3.84 -4.65
N ARG A 11 15.47 2.65 -5.25
CA ARG A 11 15.47 2.44 -6.71
C ARG A 11 14.10 2.48 -7.40
N ILE A 12 13.03 2.54 -6.63
CA ILE A 12 11.66 2.55 -7.15
C ILE A 12 11.20 4.00 -7.26
N SER A 13 10.74 4.44 -8.43
CA SER A 13 10.13 5.78 -8.62
C SER A 13 8.61 5.72 -8.58
N HIS A 14 8.03 4.62 -9.06
CA HIS A 14 6.61 4.34 -9.03
C HIS A 14 6.34 2.84 -8.97
N ILE A 15 5.19 2.47 -8.41
CA ILE A 15 4.65 1.10 -8.44
C ILE A 15 3.35 1.10 -9.21
N LEU A 16 3.16 0.05 -10.02
CA LEU A 16 1.87 -0.26 -10.63
C LEU A 16 1.26 -1.42 -9.83
N LEU A 17 0.13 -1.17 -9.18
CA LEU A 17 -0.55 -2.14 -8.32
C LEU A 17 -1.91 -2.52 -8.93
N PRO A 18 -2.02 -3.70 -9.58
CA PRO A 18 -3.30 -4.20 -10.03
C PRO A 18 -4.13 -4.67 -8.83
N VAL A 19 -5.41 -4.29 -8.80
CA VAL A 19 -6.39 -4.72 -7.79
C VAL A 19 -7.71 -5.09 -8.47
N SER A 20 -8.60 -5.79 -7.77
CA SER A 20 -9.96 -6.00 -8.28
C SER A 20 -10.73 -4.69 -8.33
N TYR A 21 -11.83 -4.66 -9.08
CA TYR A 21 -12.77 -3.54 -9.04
C TYR A 21 -13.27 -3.25 -7.62
N ASP A 22 -13.58 -4.29 -6.85
CA ASP A 22 -13.96 -4.14 -5.45
C ASP A 22 -12.79 -3.64 -4.59
N GLY A 23 -11.56 -3.99 -4.93
CA GLY A 23 -10.36 -3.49 -4.25
C GLY A 23 -10.10 -2.00 -4.48
N MET A 24 -10.46 -1.47 -5.65
CA MET A 24 -10.28 -0.04 -5.96
C MET A 24 -10.97 0.89 -4.96
N VAL A 25 -12.10 0.47 -4.38
CA VAL A 25 -12.84 1.30 -3.40
C VAL A 25 -12.13 1.38 -2.05
N LEU A 26 -11.20 0.46 -1.80
CA LEU A 26 -10.43 0.38 -0.55
C LEU A 26 -9.12 1.17 -0.63
N ALA A 27 -8.58 1.36 -1.84
CA ALA A 27 -7.26 1.94 -2.09
C ALA A 27 -7.04 3.28 -1.38
N GLU A 28 -7.98 4.22 -1.49
CA GLU A 28 -7.85 5.54 -0.88
C GLU A 28 -7.74 5.48 0.64
N SER A 29 -8.62 4.71 1.28
CA SER A 29 -8.53 4.51 2.73
C SER A 29 -7.33 3.66 3.14
N PHE A 30 -6.85 2.76 2.28
CA PHE A 30 -5.69 1.93 2.57
C PHE A 30 -4.42 2.79 2.64
N PHE A 31 -4.15 3.57 1.58
CA PHE A 31 -2.97 4.42 1.52
C PHE A 31 -3.04 5.59 2.51
N GLY A 32 -4.23 6.17 2.72
CA GLY A 32 -4.45 7.25 3.67
C GLY A 32 -4.39 6.81 5.14
N ASP A 33 -5.14 5.78 5.53
CA ASP A 33 -5.27 5.40 6.95
C ASP A 33 -4.00 4.69 7.48
N ILE A 34 -3.24 3.98 6.62
CA ILE A 34 -2.10 3.18 7.06
C ILE A 34 -0.77 3.93 6.93
N PHE A 35 -0.57 4.62 5.80
CA PHE A 35 0.71 5.27 5.46
C PHE A 35 0.64 6.79 5.42
N GLY A 36 -0.55 7.39 5.58
CA GLY A 36 -0.72 8.84 5.47
C GLY A 36 -0.46 9.36 4.06
N TRP A 37 -0.60 8.53 3.02
CA TRP A 37 -0.37 8.95 1.64
C TRP A 37 -1.62 9.57 1.05
N GLU A 38 -1.42 10.61 0.25
CA GLU A 38 -2.52 11.39 -0.32
C GLU A 38 -2.75 11.02 -1.78
N LYS A 39 -4.01 11.12 -2.21
CA LYS A 39 -4.38 10.92 -3.61
C LYS A 39 -3.84 12.07 -4.46
N ASP A 40 -3.06 11.74 -5.48
CA ASP A 40 -2.48 12.69 -6.42
C ASP A 40 -3.48 12.97 -7.54
N SER A 41 -4.29 14.01 -7.36
CA SER A 41 -5.36 14.42 -8.30
C SER A 41 -4.84 15.05 -9.60
N GLU A 42 -3.61 15.57 -9.60
CA GLU A 42 -2.96 16.13 -10.79
C GLU A 42 -2.42 15.02 -11.71
N SER A 43 -2.08 13.88 -11.12
CA SER A 43 -1.65 12.68 -11.83
C SER A 43 -2.84 11.84 -12.28
N SER A 44 -3.70 12.43 -13.13
CA SER A 44 -4.65 11.64 -13.91
C SER A 44 -3.84 10.68 -14.78
N SER A 45 -3.94 9.39 -14.47
CA SER A 45 -3.19 8.36 -15.19
C SER A 45 -3.67 8.35 -16.63
N ARG A 46 -2.86 8.90 -17.55
CA ARG A 46 -3.07 8.74 -19.01
C ARG A 46 -2.91 7.28 -19.47
N ILE A 47 -2.54 6.39 -18.55
CA ILE A 47 -2.18 4.99 -18.80
C ILE A 47 -3.40 4.07 -18.61
N PHE A 48 -4.27 4.38 -17.64
CA PHE A 48 -5.51 3.66 -17.34
C PHE A 48 -6.59 4.65 -16.86
N GLU A 49 -7.76 4.66 -17.52
CA GLU A 49 -8.85 5.64 -17.27
C GLU A 49 -9.40 5.59 -15.82
N GLU A 50 -9.31 4.45 -15.16
CA GLU A 50 -9.86 4.24 -13.80
C GLU A 50 -8.78 4.19 -12.71
N ALA A 51 -7.51 4.41 -13.05
CA ALA A 51 -6.45 4.29 -12.06
C ALA A 51 -6.44 5.44 -11.05
N GLN A 52 -6.05 5.12 -9.82
CA GLN A 52 -5.87 6.05 -8.72
C GLN A 52 -4.39 6.14 -8.39
N CYS A 53 -3.87 7.36 -8.27
CA CYS A 53 -2.47 7.60 -7.92
C CYS A 53 -2.38 8.08 -6.48
N PHE A 54 -1.47 7.50 -5.69
CA PHE A 54 -1.18 7.88 -4.32
C PHE A 54 0.26 8.31 -4.20
N LYS A 55 0.48 9.51 -3.64
CA LYS A 55 1.80 10.11 -3.49
C LYS A 55 2.27 9.97 -2.06
N ASN A 56 3.47 9.42 -1.92
CA ASN A 56 4.16 9.40 -0.65
C ASN A 56 4.65 10.83 -0.31
N PRO A 57 4.27 11.39 0.85
CA PRO A 57 4.67 12.74 1.23
C PRO A 57 6.17 12.86 1.50
N ALA A 58 6.82 11.78 1.96
CA ALA A 58 8.22 11.81 2.41
C ALA A 58 9.25 11.85 1.27
N ASP A 59 8.93 11.27 0.11
CA ASP A 59 9.85 11.18 -1.03
C ASP A 59 9.22 11.55 -2.39
N GLY A 60 7.91 11.84 -2.42
CA GLY A 60 7.16 12.20 -3.62
C GLY A 60 6.94 11.07 -4.62
N LYS A 61 7.39 9.85 -4.30
CA LYS A 61 7.19 8.65 -5.14
C LYS A 61 5.73 8.21 -5.08
N LYS A 62 5.32 7.43 -6.09
CA LYS A 62 3.90 7.20 -6.35
C LYS A 62 3.54 5.72 -6.44
N VAL A 63 2.34 5.38 -6.00
CA VAL A 63 1.71 4.09 -6.29
C VAL A 63 0.48 4.35 -7.13
N VAL A 64 0.44 3.71 -8.30
CA VAL A 64 -0.68 3.76 -9.24
C VAL A 64 -1.45 2.47 -9.10
N VAL A 65 -2.65 2.57 -8.56
CA VAL A 65 -3.58 1.46 -8.36
C VAL A 65 -4.53 1.42 -9.54
N PHE A 66 -4.70 0.27 -10.17
CA PHE A 66 -5.56 0.14 -11.35
C PHE A 66 -6.39 -1.15 -11.30
N PRO A 67 -7.63 -1.13 -11.79
CA PRO A 67 -8.49 -2.30 -11.76
C PRO A 67 -8.07 -3.30 -12.83
N VAL A 68 -8.13 -4.58 -12.47
CA VAL A 68 -8.06 -5.72 -13.40
C VAL A 68 -9.18 -6.70 -13.07
N ALA A 69 -9.61 -7.50 -14.05
CA ALA A 69 -10.60 -8.54 -13.78
C ALA A 69 -10.01 -9.60 -12.84
N ASP A 70 -10.82 -10.12 -11.91
CA ASP A 70 -10.36 -11.03 -10.85
C ASP A 70 -9.60 -12.26 -11.35
N LYS A 71 -9.99 -12.79 -12.52
CA LYS A 71 -9.30 -13.92 -13.18
C LYS A 71 -7.85 -13.61 -13.59
N HIS A 72 -7.48 -12.33 -13.60
CA HIS A 72 -6.13 -11.83 -13.91
C HIS A 72 -5.38 -11.38 -12.66
N LEU A 73 -6.00 -11.42 -11.47
CA LEU A 73 -5.28 -11.22 -10.22
C LEU A 73 -4.47 -12.47 -9.89
N GLY A 74 -3.16 -12.38 -10.11
CA GLY A 74 -2.21 -13.35 -9.56
C GLY A 74 -2.10 -13.25 -8.03
N ARG A 75 -1.52 -14.28 -7.41
CA ARG A 75 -0.96 -14.14 -6.06
C ARG A 75 0.38 -13.40 -6.16
N GLY A 76 0.67 -12.51 -5.21
CA GLY A 76 2.00 -11.91 -5.06
C GLY A 76 2.21 -10.56 -5.72
N TYR A 77 1.17 -9.73 -5.85
CA TYR A 77 1.41 -8.31 -6.04
C TYR A 77 1.88 -7.73 -4.72
N GLY A 78 2.99 -7.01 -4.77
CA GLY A 78 3.59 -6.50 -3.57
C GLY A 78 4.73 -5.56 -3.82
N PHE A 79 5.14 -4.88 -2.76
CA PHE A 79 6.24 -3.94 -2.82
C PHE A 79 6.95 -3.84 -1.47
N SER A 80 8.14 -3.26 -1.51
CA SER A 80 8.94 -3.06 -0.31
C SER A 80 8.87 -1.62 0.17
N LEU A 81 8.75 -1.45 1.48
CA LEU A 81 8.80 -0.17 2.17
C LEU A 81 9.95 -0.14 3.17
N GLU A 82 10.57 1.04 3.27
CA GLU A 82 11.58 1.38 4.25
C GLU A 82 10.92 2.29 5.30
N CYS A 83 10.95 1.89 6.56
CA CYS A 83 10.46 2.66 7.69
C CYS A 83 11.65 3.31 8.40
N GLU A 84 11.64 4.62 8.67
CA GLU A 84 12.80 5.28 9.32
C GLU A 84 13.20 4.64 10.67
N SER A 85 12.25 4.06 11.39
CA SER A 85 12.50 3.46 12.69
C SER A 85 11.57 2.30 12.98
N MET A 86 11.93 1.50 13.99
CA MET A 86 11.07 0.44 14.51
C MET A 86 9.74 0.97 15.05
N ASP A 87 9.71 2.20 15.58
CA ASP A 87 8.46 2.81 16.07
C ASP A 87 7.51 3.13 14.92
N VAL A 88 8.02 3.68 13.81
CA VAL A 88 7.23 3.93 12.59
C VAL A 88 6.72 2.62 12.00
N LEU A 89 7.56 1.58 11.96
CA LEU A 89 7.13 0.26 11.51
C LEU A 89 5.99 -0.29 12.39
N ASN A 90 6.12 -0.21 13.72
CA ASN A 90 5.08 -0.66 14.65
C ASN A 90 3.77 0.13 14.50
N GLU A 91 3.85 1.43 14.26
CA GLU A 91 2.68 2.28 14.00
C GLU A 91 1.95 1.85 12.73
N VAL A 92 2.67 1.64 11.62
CA VAL A 92 2.12 1.14 10.36
C VAL A 92 1.42 -0.20 10.55
N LEU A 93 2.03 -1.13 11.28
CA LEU A 93 1.47 -2.45 11.56
C LEU A 93 0.18 -2.36 12.38
N GLU A 94 0.14 -1.47 13.37
CA GLU A 94 -1.06 -1.26 14.19
C GLU A 94 -2.18 -0.60 13.38
N ASN A 95 -1.84 0.41 12.57
CA ASN A 95 -2.80 1.05 11.66
C ASN A 95 -3.39 0.04 10.67
N ALA A 96 -2.57 -0.86 10.13
CA ALA A 96 -3.03 -1.92 9.24
C ALA A 96 -4.01 -2.89 9.95
N ARG A 97 -3.74 -3.28 11.20
CA ARG A 97 -4.67 -4.11 11.99
C ARG A 97 -5.99 -3.42 12.27
N ILE A 98 -5.96 -2.14 12.63
CA ILE A 98 -7.16 -1.33 12.89
C ILE A 98 -7.97 -1.18 11.60
N TRP A 99 -7.29 -0.84 10.49
CA TRP A 99 -7.90 -0.69 9.18
C TRP A 99 -8.55 -1.99 8.71
N GLY A 100 -7.86 -3.13 8.83
CA GLY A 100 -8.38 -4.45 8.50
C GLY A 100 -9.67 -4.78 9.24
N LYS A 101 -9.71 -4.55 10.56
CA LYS A 101 -10.94 -4.73 11.36
C LYS A 101 -12.07 -3.81 10.89
N LYS A 102 -11.78 -2.53 10.64
CA LYS A 102 -12.75 -1.52 10.19
C LYS A 102 -13.33 -1.84 8.81
N LYS A 103 -12.50 -2.36 7.89
CA LYS A 103 -12.85 -2.64 6.50
C LYS A 103 -13.23 -4.09 6.23
N GLN A 104 -13.19 -4.95 7.26
CA GLN A 104 -13.41 -6.39 7.15
C GLN A 104 -12.44 -7.05 6.14
N VAL A 105 -11.20 -6.59 6.13
CA VAL A 105 -10.10 -7.15 5.35
C VAL A 105 -9.21 -7.97 6.27
N GLU A 106 -8.86 -9.18 5.84
CA GLU A 106 -7.93 -10.02 6.58
C GLU A 106 -6.51 -9.49 6.43
N VAL A 107 -5.85 -9.25 7.56
CA VAL A 107 -4.50 -8.72 7.65
C VAL A 107 -3.64 -9.74 8.38
N ALA A 108 -2.65 -10.31 7.70
CA ALA A 108 -1.64 -11.15 8.31
C ALA A 108 -0.32 -10.40 8.41
N ILE A 109 0.35 -10.56 9.55
CA ILE A 109 1.67 -9.98 9.80
C ILE A 109 2.58 -11.13 10.18
N SER A 110 3.68 -11.27 9.44
CA SER A 110 4.70 -12.29 9.70
C SER A 110 6.08 -11.67 9.65
N THR A 111 7.05 -12.34 10.26
CA THR A 111 8.46 -11.94 10.22
C THR A 111 9.23 -12.95 9.41
N VAL A 112 9.96 -12.48 8.40
CA VAL A 112 10.74 -13.32 7.48
C VAL A 112 12.14 -12.71 7.38
N LEU A 113 13.17 -13.47 7.79
CA LEU A 113 14.57 -13.08 7.65
C LEU A 113 14.94 -11.68 8.21
N GLY A 114 14.27 -11.24 9.28
CA GLY A 114 14.51 -9.93 9.89
C GLY A 114 13.68 -8.78 9.29
N GLU A 115 12.87 -9.07 8.28
CA GLU A 115 11.89 -8.15 7.70
C GLU A 115 10.47 -8.51 8.17
N VAL A 116 9.56 -7.56 8.07
CA VAL A 116 8.14 -7.76 8.40
C VAL A 116 7.32 -7.81 7.12
N SER A 117 6.61 -8.92 6.89
CA SER A 117 5.65 -9.05 5.81
C SER A 117 4.24 -8.72 6.31
N LEU A 118 3.60 -7.74 5.68
CA LEU A 118 2.19 -7.39 5.86
C LEU A 118 1.43 -7.89 4.63
N SER A 119 0.55 -8.86 4.83
CA SER A 119 -0.26 -9.46 3.78
C SER A 119 -1.73 -9.13 3.99
N LEU A 120 -2.39 -8.71 2.93
CA LEU A 120 -3.83 -8.45 2.86
C LEU A 120 -4.46 -9.53 1.99
N TYR A 121 -5.60 -10.07 2.42
CA TYR A 121 -6.33 -11.10 1.68
C TYR A 121 -7.76 -10.68 1.37
N GLY A 122 -8.41 -11.42 0.47
CA GLY A 122 -9.78 -11.16 0.03
C GLY A 122 -9.82 -10.18 -1.15
N ASN A 123 -10.65 -9.15 -1.04
CA ASN A 123 -10.93 -8.21 -2.13
C ASN A 123 -9.80 -7.19 -2.39
N PHE A 124 -8.73 -7.22 -1.59
CA PHE A 124 -7.56 -6.36 -1.76
C PHE A 124 -6.28 -7.17 -1.51
N PRO A 125 -5.96 -8.16 -2.36
CA PRO A 125 -4.81 -9.03 -2.13
C PRO A 125 -3.51 -8.28 -2.41
N LEU A 126 -2.67 -8.14 -1.39
CA LEU A 126 -1.42 -7.38 -1.47
C LEU A 126 -0.43 -7.86 -0.41
N ASP A 127 0.83 -8.00 -0.79
CA ASP A 127 1.95 -8.28 0.11
C ASP A 127 2.88 -7.07 0.20
N ILE A 128 3.23 -6.63 1.41
CA ILE A 128 4.18 -5.54 1.63
C ILE A 128 5.31 -6.05 2.52
N LEU A 129 6.53 -5.93 2.01
CA LEU A 129 7.73 -6.24 2.78
C LEU A 129 8.29 -4.96 3.40
N MET A 130 8.41 -4.93 4.71
CA MET A 130 8.83 -3.75 5.45
C MET A 130 10.11 -4.02 6.24
N HIS A 131 11.03 -3.07 6.19
CA HIS A 131 12.27 -3.08 6.96
C HIS A 131 12.55 -1.68 7.51
N THR A 132 13.49 -1.61 8.45
CA THR A 132 14.00 -0.36 9.03
C THR A 132 15.38 -0.01 8.53
#